data_AF-A0AAU1HCX4-F1
#
_entry.id   AF-A0AAU1HCX4-F1
#
_cell.length_a   1.000
_cell.length_b   1.000
_cell.length_c   1.000
_cell.angle_alpha   90.00
_cell.angle_beta   90.00
_cell.angle_gamma   90.00
#
_symmetry.space_group_name_H-M   'P 1'
#
loop_
_entity.id
_entity.type
_entity.pdbx_description
1 polymer ?
#
loop_
_entity_poly.entity_id
_entity_poly.type
_entity_poly.pdbx_seq_one_letter_code
_entity_poly.pdbx_strand_id
1 'polypeptide(L)'
;MPLHVLVLGGTTEARRIAESLSAADGTRVTSSLAGRVARPSLPPGEVRIGGFGGVEGMADWLRAHRVDAVIDATHPFAGTISFNAASAAFAVHVPLLAVRRPGWVPVEGDRWHLTDSLAGAARLLPELGRRVFLTTGRMGLAAFAELDALWFLMRSVDAPEAPCPPRMEILLDRGPFSLEDERELIRRHRIDVLVTKDSGGDATAPKLTAAREAGIPVVVVRRPPVPAGVPVAATPEEALDLLRTVLGDC
;
A
#
# COMPACT_ATOMS: atom_id res chain seq x y z
N MET A 1 -30.89 -6.37 11.81
CA MET A 1 -29.76 -5.52 12.27
C MET A 1 -29.07 -5.01 11.01
N PRO A 2 -28.51 -3.79 11.01
CA PRO A 2 -27.78 -3.31 9.84
C PRO A 2 -26.60 -4.25 9.56
N LEU A 3 -26.33 -4.48 8.28
CA LEU A 3 -25.17 -5.22 7.79
C LEU A 3 -23.90 -4.55 8.30
N HIS A 4 -22.97 -5.28 8.92
CA HIS A 4 -21.71 -4.74 9.40
C HIS A 4 -20.52 -5.19 8.55
N VAL A 5 -19.90 -4.24 7.83
CA VAL A 5 -18.72 -4.49 7.00
C VAL A 5 -17.48 -3.90 7.65
N LEU A 6 -16.44 -4.73 7.81
CA LEU A 6 -15.11 -4.29 8.20
C LEU A 6 -14.25 -4.03 6.95
N VAL A 7 -13.78 -2.79 6.79
CA VAL A 7 -12.84 -2.41 5.71
C VAL A 7 -11.44 -2.27 6.28
N LEU A 8 -10.53 -3.18 5.93
CA LEU A 8 -9.12 -3.06 6.26
C LEU A 8 -8.48 -2.08 5.27
N GLY A 9 -7.98 -0.95 5.77
CA GLY A 9 -7.72 0.23 4.93
C GLY A 9 -6.31 0.81 4.98
N GLY A 10 -6.22 2.06 4.54
CA GLY A 10 -4.96 2.80 4.33
C GLY A 10 -4.63 3.06 2.85
N THR A 11 -5.58 2.80 1.96
CA THR A 11 -5.49 3.04 0.51
C THR A 11 -6.63 3.93 0.03
N THR A 12 -6.51 4.47 -1.17
CA THR A 12 -7.57 5.25 -1.81
C THR A 12 -8.79 4.36 -2.11
N GLU A 13 -8.57 3.09 -2.48
CA GLU A 13 -9.62 2.12 -2.74
C GLU A 13 -10.43 1.84 -1.47
N ALA A 14 -9.77 1.59 -0.34
CA ALA A 14 -10.45 1.39 0.95
C ALA A 14 -11.32 2.59 1.34
N ARG A 15 -10.82 3.81 1.08
CA ARG A 15 -11.56 5.04 1.36
C ARG A 15 -12.82 5.13 0.50
N ARG A 16 -12.73 4.89 -0.81
CA ARG A 16 -13.88 4.91 -1.73
C ARG A 16 -14.93 3.87 -1.32
N ILE A 17 -14.51 2.67 -0.95
CA ILE A 17 -15.40 1.61 -0.46
C ILE A 17 -16.13 2.06 0.81
N ALA A 18 -15.41 2.64 1.78
CA ALA A 18 -16.01 3.14 3.00
C ALA A 18 -17.00 4.30 2.74
N GLU A 19 -16.69 5.19 1.79
CA GLU A 19 -17.58 6.28 1.35
C GLU A 19 -18.88 5.72 0.74
N SER A 20 -18.78 4.75 -0.18
CA SER A 20 -19.94 4.10 -0.79
C SER A 20 -20.80 3.32 0.21
N LEU A 21 -20.18 2.55 1.11
CA LEU A 21 -20.89 1.77 2.12
C LEU A 21 -21.54 2.65 3.20
N SER A 22 -20.89 3.76 3.59
CA SER A 22 -21.48 4.70 4.56
C SER A 22 -22.70 5.43 4.01
N ALA A 23 -22.75 5.62 2.69
CA ALA A 23 -23.88 6.26 2.03
C ALA A 23 -25.07 5.32 1.78
N ALA A 24 -24.88 4.00 1.95
CA ALA A 24 -25.91 3.01 1.75
C ALA A 24 -26.73 2.79 3.02
N ASP A 25 -28.06 2.86 2.90
CA ASP A 25 -28.96 2.56 4.02
C ASP A 25 -28.78 1.13 4.52
N GLY A 26 -28.89 0.94 5.83
CA GLY A 26 -28.82 -0.38 6.45
C GLY A 26 -27.42 -1.00 6.53
N THR A 27 -26.36 -0.26 6.18
CA THR A 27 -24.97 -0.72 6.33
C THR A 27 -24.23 0.08 7.40
N ARG A 28 -23.68 -0.63 8.39
CA ARG A 28 -22.66 -0.13 9.31
C ARG A 28 -21.30 -0.46 8.72
N VAL A 29 -20.42 0.53 8.59
CA VAL A 29 -19.04 0.32 8.15
C VAL A 29 -18.05 0.69 9.24
N THR A 30 -17.09 -0.21 9.50
CA THR A 30 -15.92 0.08 10.32
C THR A 30 -14.67 0.05 9.46
N SER A 31 -13.95 1.16 9.37
CA SER A 31 -12.63 1.22 8.74
C SER A 31 -11.53 0.93 9.76
N SER A 32 -10.62 0.02 9.44
CA SER A 32 -9.47 -0.31 10.29
C SER A 32 -8.17 0.22 9.68
N LEU A 33 -7.51 1.12 10.39
CA LEU A 33 -6.23 1.71 10.00
C LEU A 33 -5.10 1.21 10.91
N ALA A 34 -3.92 0.96 10.32
CA ALA A 34 -2.77 0.47 11.06
C ALA A 34 -2.14 1.49 12.04
N GLY A 35 -2.52 2.77 11.99
CA GLY A 35 -1.92 3.83 12.82
C GLY A 35 -0.50 4.22 12.41
N ARG A 36 -0.10 3.95 11.17
CA ARG A 36 1.26 4.22 10.66
C ARG A 36 1.49 5.66 10.19
N VAL A 37 0.42 6.45 10.17
CA VAL A 37 0.44 7.87 9.82
C VAL A 37 0.00 8.64 11.04
N ALA A 38 0.79 9.63 11.48
CA ALA A 38 0.51 10.40 12.70
C ALA A 38 -0.83 11.14 12.64
N ARG A 39 -1.19 11.66 11.46
CA ARG A 39 -2.46 12.33 11.19
C ARG A 39 -3.10 11.76 9.91
N PRO A 40 -3.83 10.64 10.01
CA PRO A 40 -4.50 10.06 8.85
C PRO A 40 -5.74 10.89 8.48
N SER A 41 -6.03 10.99 7.18
CA SER A 41 -7.36 11.46 6.75
C SER A 41 -8.36 10.34 7.01
N LEU A 42 -9.29 10.57 7.93
CA LEU A 42 -10.26 9.55 8.33
C LEU A 42 -11.33 9.37 7.23
N PRO A 43 -11.70 8.12 6.88
CA PRO A 43 -12.88 7.85 6.07
C PRO A 43 -14.18 8.13 6.86
N PRO A 44 -15.33 8.24 6.18
CA PRO A 44 -16.61 8.29 6.86
C PRO A 44 -16.91 6.97 7.60
N GLY A 45 -17.88 7.03 8.51
CA GLY A 45 -18.28 5.89 9.34
C GLY A 45 -17.41 5.72 10.59
N GLU A 46 -17.46 4.52 11.17
CA GLU A 46 -16.65 4.19 12.34
C GLU A 46 -15.21 3.91 11.92
N VAL A 47 -14.24 4.37 12.73
CA VAL A 47 -12.82 4.13 12.47
C VAL A 47 -12.16 3.55 13.70
N ARG A 48 -11.44 2.45 13.52
CA ARG A 48 -10.49 1.93 14.50
C ARG A 48 -9.05 2.11 14.04
N ILE A 49 -8.18 2.40 14.99
CA ILE A 49 -6.75 2.57 14.76
C ILE A 49 -5.99 1.58 15.64
N GLY A 50 -5.01 0.90 15.06
CA GLY A 50 -4.13 -0.05 15.74
C GLY A 50 -4.29 -1.49 15.27
N GLY A 51 -3.38 -2.36 15.73
CA GLY A 51 -3.39 -3.79 15.39
C GLY A 51 -4.51 -4.56 16.08
N PHE A 52 -4.87 -5.72 15.54
CA PHE A 52 -5.86 -6.64 16.12
C PHE A 52 -5.27 -7.63 17.13
N GLY A 53 -3.94 -7.68 17.31
CA GLY A 53 -3.31 -8.71 18.14
C GLY A 53 -3.11 -10.05 17.43
N GLY A 54 -2.91 -10.03 16.11
CA GLY A 54 -2.71 -11.25 15.30
C GLY A 54 -4.02 -11.84 14.79
N VAL A 55 -3.99 -13.14 14.46
CA VAL A 55 -5.13 -13.89 13.91
C VAL A 55 -6.24 -14.02 14.95
N GLU A 56 -5.89 -14.48 16.16
CA GLU A 56 -6.86 -14.72 17.24
C GLU A 56 -7.59 -13.45 17.65
N GLY A 57 -6.84 -12.37 17.93
CA GLY A 57 -7.45 -11.11 18.30
C GLY A 57 -8.30 -10.48 17.19
N MET A 58 -8.00 -10.75 15.90
CA MET A 58 -8.90 -10.37 14.82
C MET A 58 -10.17 -11.22 14.82
N ALA A 59 -10.06 -12.55 14.95
CA ALA A 59 -11.21 -13.45 15.01
C ALA A 59 -12.16 -13.09 16.16
N ASP A 60 -11.61 -12.79 17.34
CA ASP A 60 -12.40 -12.36 18.50
C ASP A 60 -13.08 -11.01 18.24
N TRP A 61 -12.38 -10.08 17.61
CA TRP A 61 -12.96 -8.79 17.23
C TRP A 61 -14.12 -8.96 16.24
N LEU A 62 -13.96 -9.79 15.20
CA LEU A 62 -15.00 -10.09 14.21
C LEU A 62 -16.26 -10.65 14.88
N ARG A 63 -16.10 -11.60 15.82
CA ARG A 63 -17.23 -12.19 16.57
C ARG A 63 -17.90 -11.16 17.49
N ALA A 64 -17.12 -10.48 18.33
CA ALA A 64 -17.64 -9.50 19.28
C ALA A 64 -18.41 -8.36 18.61
N HIS A 65 -17.98 -7.96 17.40
CA HIS A 65 -18.62 -6.87 16.66
C HIS A 65 -19.63 -7.36 15.62
N ARG A 66 -19.89 -8.67 15.56
CA ARG A 66 -20.83 -9.31 14.62
C ARG A 66 -20.62 -8.82 13.19
N VAL A 67 -19.37 -8.92 12.72
CA VAL A 67 -19.02 -8.53 11.36
C VAL A 67 -19.61 -9.54 10.38
N ASP A 68 -20.34 -9.04 9.39
CA ASP A 68 -20.98 -9.86 8.36
C ASP A 68 -20.07 -10.07 7.15
N ALA A 69 -19.14 -9.14 6.88
CA ALA A 69 -18.12 -9.30 5.84
C ALA A 69 -16.86 -8.47 6.11
N VAL A 70 -15.73 -8.97 5.61
CA VAL A 70 -14.45 -8.24 5.59
C VAL A 70 -14.07 -7.90 4.16
N ILE A 71 -13.69 -6.64 3.95
CA ILE A 71 -13.03 -6.18 2.72
C ILE A 71 -11.60 -5.82 3.06
N ASP A 72 -10.65 -6.63 2.58
CA ASP A 72 -9.24 -6.30 2.65
C ASP A 72 -8.87 -5.39 1.47
N ALA A 73 -8.87 -4.09 1.69
CA ALA A 73 -8.40 -3.07 0.76
C ALA A 73 -7.07 -2.45 1.23
N THR A 74 -6.23 -3.22 1.94
CA THR A 74 -4.93 -2.73 2.42
C THR A 74 -3.93 -2.54 1.27
N HIS A 75 -2.84 -1.82 1.54
CA HIS A 75 -1.79 -1.60 0.54
C HIS A 75 -1.21 -2.94 0.06
N PRO A 76 -0.83 -3.12 -1.23
CA PRO A 76 -0.32 -4.41 -1.75
C PRO A 76 0.89 -5.00 -1.01
N PHE A 77 1.63 -4.16 -0.26
CA PHE A 77 2.77 -4.56 0.57
C PHE A 77 2.42 -4.81 2.05
N ALA A 78 1.14 -4.80 2.41
CA ALA A 78 0.65 -5.05 3.76
C ALA A 78 0.33 -6.55 3.98
N GLY A 79 1.18 -7.45 3.49
CA GLY A 79 0.90 -8.89 3.44
C GLY A 79 0.50 -9.51 4.79
N THR A 80 1.17 -9.14 5.90
CA THR A 80 0.88 -9.70 7.22
C THR A 80 -0.59 -9.53 7.63
N ILE A 81 -1.18 -8.35 7.42
CA ILE A 81 -2.57 -8.12 7.80
C ILE A 81 -3.52 -8.85 6.86
N SER A 82 -3.19 -8.98 5.57
CA SER A 82 -3.97 -9.79 4.62
C SER A 82 -4.01 -11.26 4.99
N PHE A 83 -2.86 -11.86 5.35
CA PHE A 83 -2.83 -13.24 5.83
C PHE A 83 -3.57 -13.42 7.15
N ASN A 84 -3.42 -12.47 8.08
CA ASN A 84 -4.18 -12.51 9.34
C ASN A 84 -5.69 -12.44 9.09
N ALA A 85 -6.13 -11.58 8.17
CA ALA A 85 -7.53 -11.44 7.78
C ALA A 85 -8.09 -12.72 7.19
N ALA A 86 -7.38 -13.35 6.25
CA ALA A 86 -7.80 -14.60 5.65
C ALA A 86 -7.97 -15.71 6.70
N SER A 87 -6.98 -15.89 7.57
CA SER A 87 -7.03 -16.91 8.62
C SER A 87 -8.13 -16.63 9.65
N ALA A 88 -8.28 -15.38 10.09
CA ALA A 88 -9.27 -14.99 11.08
C ALA A 88 -10.70 -15.13 10.54
N ALA A 89 -10.95 -14.59 9.34
CA ALA A 89 -12.25 -14.65 8.68
C ALA A 89 -12.69 -16.10 8.43
N PHE A 90 -11.77 -16.95 7.97
CA PHE A 90 -12.00 -18.38 7.82
C PHE A 90 -12.39 -19.06 9.15
N ALA A 91 -11.64 -18.79 10.23
CA ALA A 91 -11.88 -19.39 11.54
C ALA A 91 -13.23 -19.01 12.18
N VAL A 92 -13.83 -17.90 11.75
CA VAL A 92 -15.12 -17.42 12.26
C VAL A 92 -16.26 -17.49 11.26
N HIS A 93 -16.01 -18.06 10.08
CA HIS A 93 -16.97 -18.17 8.97
C HIS A 93 -17.52 -16.82 8.51
N VAL A 94 -16.69 -15.77 8.55
CA VAL A 94 -17.02 -14.47 7.98
C VAL A 94 -16.45 -14.39 6.57
N PRO A 95 -17.23 -14.03 5.55
CA PRO A 95 -16.71 -13.86 4.20
C PRO A 95 -15.65 -12.77 4.14
N LEU A 96 -14.57 -13.05 3.40
CA LEU A 96 -13.51 -12.10 3.10
C LEU A 96 -13.37 -11.97 1.59
N LEU A 97 -13.33 -10.73 1.10
CA LEU A 97 -12.86 -10.41 -0.25
C LEU A 97 -11.72 -9.40 -0.17
N ALA A 98 -10.88 -9.39 -1.19
CA ALA A 98 -9.72 -8.52 -1.28
C ALA A 98 -9.83 -7.56 -2.48
N VAL A 99 -9.40 -6.32 -2.28
CA VAL A 99 -9.26 -5.35 -3.38
C VAL A 99 -7.79 -5.24 -3.74
N ARG A 100 -7.46 -5.62 -4.97
CA ARG A 100 -6.09 -5.68 -5.50
C ARG A 100 -6.06 -5.09 -6.90
N ARG A 101 -5.76 -3.79 -6.98
CA ARG A 101 -5.49 -3.14 -8.27
C ARG A 101 -4.31 -3.81 -8.99
N PRO A 102 -4.27 -3.81 -10.34
CA PRO A 102 -3.17 -4.38 -11.11
C PRO A 102 -1.78 -3.79 -10.78
N GLY A 103 -0.74 -4.58 -11.02
CA GLY A 103 0.66 -4.14 -11.05
C GLY A 103 0.94 -3.17 -12.17
N TRP A 104 1.96 -2.32 -12.02
CA TRP A 104 2.44 -1.59 -13.19
C TRP A 104 3.16 -2.54 -14.15
N VAL A 105 2.98 -2.30 -15.44
CA VAL A 105 3.64 -3.04 -16.52
C VAL A 105 4.63 -2.09 -17.20
N PRO A 106 5.89 -2.51 -17.41
CA PRO A 106 6.86 -1.66 -18.11
C PRO A 106 6.43 -1.44 -19.56
N VAL A 107 6.70 -0.25 -20.07
CA VAL A 107 6.50 0.09 -21.49
C VAL A 107 7.82 0.44 -22.16
N GLU A 108 7.80 0.68 -23.48
CA GLU A 108 9.01 1.04 -24.23
C GLU A 108 9.75 2.23 -23.58
N GLY A 109 11.08 2.11 -23.47
CA GLY A 109 11.95 3.07 -22.79
C GLY A 109 12.08 2.88 -21.27
N ASP A 110 11.25 2.06 -20.61
CA ASP A 110 11.42 1.75 -19.19
C ASP A 110 12.66 0.88 -18.94
N ARG A 111 13.51 1.29 -17.98
CA ARG A 111 14.72 0.57 -17.58
C ARG A 111 14.56 -0.08 -16.21
N TRP A 112 13.71 -1.10 -16.12
CA TRP A 112 13.34 -1.71 -14.85
C TRP A 112 14.30 -2.83 -14.42
N HIS A 113 14.67 -2.80 -13.14
CA HIS A 113 15.37 -3.86 -12.43
C HIS A 113 14.44 -4.43 -11.36
N LEU A 114 13.98 -5.66 -11.54
CA LEU A 114 13.03 -6.29 -10.62
C LEU A 114 13.74 -7.00 -9.46
N THR A 115 13.21 -6.85 -8.25
CA THR A 115 13.72 -7.49 -7.03
C THR A 115 12.56 -7.91 -6.13
N ASP A 116 12.75 -8.91 -5.28
CA ASP A 116 11.69 -9.39 -4.38
C ASP A 116 11.70 -8.72 -3.01
N SER A 117 12.67 -7.85 -2.73
CA SER A 117 12.80 -7.16 -1.44
C SER A 117 13.58 -5.84 -1.52
N LEU A 118 13.44 -5.01 -0.48
CA LEU A 118 14.26 -3.82 -0.28
C LEU A 118 15.75 -4.16 -0.07
N ALA A 119 16.06 -5.28 0.57
CA ALA A 119 17.44 -5.77 0.68
C ALA A 119 18.02 -6.15 -0.69
N GLY A 120 17.21 -6.77 -1.56
CA GLY A 120 17.60 -7.00 -2.95
C GLY A 120 17.76 -5.70 -3.74
N ALA A 121 16.89 -4.71 -3.50
CA ALA A 121 17.05 -3.38 -4.10
C ALA A 121 18.38 -2.75 -3.70
N ALA A 122 18.72 -2.76 -2.40
CA ALA A 122 19.96 -2.22 -1.86
C ALA A 122 21.21 -2.83 -2.52
N ARG A 123 21.21 -4.14 -2.81
CA ARG A 123 22.32 -4.82 -3.49
C ARG A 123 22.54 -4.35 -4.93
N LEU A 124 21.49 -3.92 -5.63
CA LEU A 124 21.59 -3.45 -7.02
C LEU A 124 22.11 -2.02 -7.13
N LEU A 125 21.85 -1.18 -6.12
CA LEU A 125 22.11 0.26 -6.20
C LEU A 125 23.56 0.68 -6.54
N PRO A 126 24.61 0.04 -5.98
CA PRO A 126 25.98 0.44 -6.28
C PRO A 126 26.32 0.39 -7.77
N GLU A 127 25.70 -0.50 -8.54
CA GLU A 127 25.95 -0.63 -9.98
C GLU A 127 25.11 0.35 -10.83
N LEU A 128 24.03 0.89 -10.26
CA LEU A 128 23.03 1.66 -11.01
C LEU A 128 23.19 3.17 -10.91
N GLY A 129 23.78 3.68 -9.83
CA GLY A 129 23.91 5.13 -9.65
C GLY A 129 24.52 5.53 -8.32
N ARG A 130 24.53 6.83 -8.03
CA ARG A 130 25.03 7.39 -6.76
C ARG A 130 23.97 8.16 -5.99
N ARG A 131 22.97 8.71 -6.69
CA ARG A 131 21.90 9.54 -6.14
C ARG A 131 20.56 8.84 -6.32
N VAL A 132 20.05 8.28 -5.23
CA VAL A 132 18.93 7.35 -5.21
C VAL A 132 17.66 8.07 -4.76
N PHE A 133 16.57 7.95 -5.51
CA PHE A 133 15.26 8.39 -5.05
C PHE A 133 14.48 7.20 -4.48
N LEU A 134 14.30 7.18 -3.16
CA LEU A 134 13.50 6.17 -2.45
C LEU A 134 12.05 6.64 -2.32
N THR A 135 11.14 5.88 -2.93
CA THR A 135 9.68 6.12 -2.86
C THR A 135 8.95 5.00 -2.13
N THR A 136 9.66 4.28 -1.26
CA THR A 136 9.19 3.05 -0.61
C THR A 136 8.46 3.29 0.72
N GLY A 137 8.36 4.55 1.15
CA GLY A 137 7.82 4.99 2.45
C GLY A 137 8.77 4.69 3.62
N ARG A 138 8.48 5.23 4.82
CA ARG A 138 9.33 5.14 6.03
C ARG A 138 9.77 3.73 6.45
N MET A 139 9.06 2.68 6.04
CA MET A 139 9.31 1.32 6.50
C MET A 139 10.37 0.61 5.64
N GLY A 140 11.36 0.02 6.30
CA GLY A 140 12.39 -0.81 5.68
C GLY A 140 13.65 -0.05 5.24
N LEU A 141 13.88 1.17 5.73
CA LEU A 141 15.09 1.94 5.44
C LEU A 141 16.37 1.31 5.98
N ALA A 142 16.26 0.45 7.00
CA ALA A 142 17.37 -0.35 7.52
C ALA A 142 18.11 -1.13 6.40
N ALA A 143 17.41 -1.54 5.35
CA ALA A 143 18.01 -2.24 4.22
C ALA A 143 19.07 -1.42 3.46
N PHE A 144 19.05 -0.09 3.61
CA PHE A 144 19.95 0.85 2.94
C PHE A 144 20.94 1.51 3.91
N ALA A 145 20.90 1.17 5.20
CA ALA A 145 21.66 1.86 6.25
C ALA A 145 23.19 1.78 6.05
N GLU A 146 23.70 0.68 5.50
CA GLU A 146 25.13 0.43 5.31
C GLU A 146 25.66 0.93 3.94
N LEU A 147 24.87 1.70 3.18
CA LEU A 147 25.24 2.19 1.85
C LEU A 147 25.89 3.57 1.91
N ASP A 148 27.05 3.67 2.57
CA ASP A 148 27.75 4.93 2.90
C ASP A 148 28.19 5.76 1.68
N ALA A 149 28.41 5.10 0.55
CA ALA A 149 28.87 5.74 -0.69
C ALA A 149 27.73 6.40 -1.48
N LEU A 150 26.46 6.09 -1.16
CA LEU A 150 25.30 6.57 -1.90
C LEU A 150 24.64 7.72 -1.16
N TRP A 151 23.96 8.60 -1.91
CA TRP A 151 23.13 9.67 -1.38
C TRP A 151 21.67 9.39 -1.71
N PHE A 152 20.78 9.61 -0.75
CA PHE A 152 19.36 9.24 -0.86
C PHE A 152 18.46 10.47 -0.74
N LEU A 153 17.55 10.66 -1.70
CA LEU A 153 16.33 11.42 -1.50
C LEU A 153 15.25 10.45 -1.05
N MET A 154 14.67 10.65 0.13
CA MET A 154 13.67 9.75 0.68
C MET A 154 12.33 10.45 0.83
N ARG A 155 11.33 10.00 0.07
CA ARG A 155 9.97 10.51 0.20
C ARG A 155 9.15 9.67 1.17
N SER A 156 8.56 10.32 2.17
CA SER A 156 7.70 9.70 3.17
C SER A 156 6.64 10.66 3.70
N VAL A 157 5.51 10.14 4.15
CA VAL A 157 4.45 10.95 4.79
C VAL A 157 4.89 11.43 6.17
N ASP A 158 5.45 10.53 6.97
CA ASP A 158 6.07 10.83 8.26
C ASP A 158 7.56 10.54 8.20
N ALA A 159 8.33 11.22 9.05
CA ALA A 159 9.77 10.98 9.16
C ALA A 159 10.07 9.51 9.50
N PRO A 160 11.09 8.90 8.88
CA PRO A 160 11.51 7.57 9.25
C PRO A 160 12.24 7.55 10.60
N GLU A 161 12.24 6.39 11.22
CA GLU A 161 13.07 6.10 12.39
C GLU A 161 14.35 5.38 11.94
N ALA A 162 15.41 5.55 12.73
CA ALA A 162 16.66 4.84 12.52
C ALA A 162 16.46 3.31 12.66
N PRO A 163 17.29 2.47 12.01
CA PRO A 163 18.43 2.85 11.18
C PRO A 163 18.04 3.34 9.79
N CYS A 164 18.72 4.39 9.31
CA CYS A 164 18.55 5.01 8.00
C CYS A 164 19.92 5.22 7.33
N PRO A 165 19.96 5.38 5.98
CA PRO A 165 21.18 5.74 5.28
C PRO A 165 21.86 6.99 5.85
N PRO A 166 23.20 7.03 5.96
CA PRO A 166 23.92 8.14 6.58
C PRO A 166 23.87 9.43 5.76
N ARG A 167 23.65 9.33 4.45
CA ARG A 167 23.58 10.47 3.52
C ARG A 167 22.19 10.55 2.90
N MET A 168 21.27 11.18 3.61
CA MET A 168 19.86 11.24 3.23
C MET A 168 19.30 12.65 3.35
N GLU A 169 18.47 13.03 2.39
CA GLU A 169 17.51 14.12 2.49
C GLU A 169 16.09 13.55 2.56
N ILE A 170 15.27 14.03 3.49
CA ILE A 170 13.90 13.57 3.67
C ILE A 170 12.94 14.59 3.04
N LEU A 171 12.17 14.12 2.07
CA LEU A 171 11.04 14.84 1.51
C LEU A 171 9.76 14.37 2.21
N LEU A 172 9.24 15.20 3.11
CA LEU A 172 7.95 14.96 3.75
C LEU A 172 6.83 15.37 2.80
N ASP A 173 6.16 14.38 2.23
CA ASP A 173 5.17 14.63 1.18
C ASP A 173 4.12 13.50 1.14
N ARG A 174 2.92 13.85 0.67
CA ARG A 174 1.77 12.96 0.56
C ARG A 174 1.09 13.19 -0.77
N GLY A 175 0.96 12.11 -1.55
CA GLY A 175 0.33 12.17 -2.86
C GLY A 175 -1.17 12.52 -2.84
N PRO A 176 -1.80 12.62 -4.02
CA PRO A 176 -1.26 12.21 -5.33
C PRO A 176 -0.10 13.10 -5.82
N PHE A 177 0.80 12.53 -6.62
CA PHE A 177 1.97 13.24 -7.16
C PHE A 177 1.74 13.57 -8.63
N SER A 178 2.11 14.76 -9.08
CA SER A 178 2.03 15.13 -10.50
C SER A 178 3.27 14.72 -11.26
N LEU A 179 3.17 14.53 -12.58
CA LEU A 179 4.33 14.24 -13.42
C LEU A 179 5.36 15.38 -13.40
N GLU A 180 4.89 16.62 -13.37
CA GLU A 180 5.78 17.78 -13.38
C GLU A 180 6.60 17.89 -12.11
N ASP A 181 6.01 17.63 -10.95
CA ASP A 181 6.74 17.62 -9.67
C ASP A 181 7.78 16.50 -9.64
N GLU A 182 7.48 15.33 -10.20
CA GLU A 182 8.42 14.19 -10.26
C GLU A 182 9.61 14.50 -11.18
N ARG A 183 9.37 15.16 -12.33
CA ARG A 183 10.44 15.64 -13.22
C ARG A 183 11.34 16.63 -12.51
N GLU A 184 10.73 17.59 -11.81
CA GLU A 184 11.48 18.61 -11.09
C GLU A 184 12.31 17.99 -9.96
N LEU A 185 11.77 17.04 -9.19
CA LEU A 185 12.52 16.32 -8.17
C LEU A 185 13.71 15.56 -8.76
N ILE A 186 13.50 14.81 -9.84
CA ILE A 186 14.58 14.07 -10.52
C ILE A 186 15.67 15.03 -10.99
N ARG A 187 15.30 16.13 -11.64
CA ARG A 187 16.22 17.13 -12.18
C ARG A 187 16.98 17.87 -11.08
N ARG A 188 16.25 18.46 -10.13
CA ARG A 188 16.80 19.27 -9.02
C ARG A 188 17.77 18.47 -8.16
N HIS A 189 17.40 17.23 -7.82
CA HIS A 189 18.23 16.38 -6.99
C HIS A 189 19.23 15.54 -7.79
N ARG A 190 19.28 15.67 -9.12
CA ARG A 190 20.17 14.91 -10.00
C ARG A 190 20.08 13.41 -9.71
N ILE A 191 18.87 12.87 -9.71
CA ILE A 191 18.62 11.47 -9.38
C ILE A 191 19.15 10.58 -10.50
N ASP A 192 19.90 9.55 -10.12
CA ASP A 192 20.47 8.56 -11.03
C ASP A 192 19.65 7.26 -11.09
N VAL A 193 18.89 6.95 -10.03
CA VAL A 193 18.12 5.72 -9.91
C VAL A 193 16.90 5.92 -9.02
N LEU A 194 15.76 5.43 -9.46
CA LEU A 194 14.51 5.40 -8.67
C LEU A 194 14.35 4.01 -8.03
N VAL A 195 13.99 3.97 -6.74
CA VAL A 195 13.55 2.73 -6.08
C VAL A 195 12.09 2.86 -5.70
N THR A 196 11.29 1.88 -6.07
CA THR A 196 9.88 1.85 -5.73
C THR A 196 9.37 0.45 -5.44
N LYS A 197 8.23 0.39 -4.75
CA LYS A 197 7.42 -0.81 -4.59
C LYS A 197 6.41 -0.81 -5.74
N ASP A 198 6.13 -1.96 -6.33
CA ASP A 198 5.01 -2.11 -7.27
C ASP A 198 3.67 -1.95 -6.54
N SER A 199 3.37 -0.72 -6.16
CA SER A 199 2.12 -0.35 -5.50
C SER A 199 0.96 -0.37 -6.48
N GLY A 200 1.19 -0.32 -7.81
CA GLY A 200 0.16 -0.06 -8.80
C GLY A 200 -0.55 1.28 -8.61
N GLY A 201 -1.59 1.51 -9.42
CA GLY A 201 -2.45 2.68 -9.34
C GLY A 201 -1.83 3.97 -9.87
N ASP A 202 -2.70 4.88 -10.32
CA ASP A 202 -2.29 6.07 -11.06
C ASP A 202 -1.71 7.17 -10.17
N ALA A 203 -2.17 7.26 -8.92
CA ALA A 203 -1.77 8.34 -8.00
C ALA A 203 -0.27 8.40 -7.70
N THR A 204 0.46 7.31 -7.91
CA THR A 204 1.92 7.26 -7.72
C THR A 204 2.68 6.84 -8.98
N ALA A 205 2.00 6.52 -10.08
CA ALA A 205 2.64 6.18 -11.34
C ALA A 205 3.54 7.28 -11.95
N PRO A 206 3.30 8.60 -11.74
CA PRO A 206 4.04 9.65 -12.44
C PRO A 206 5.56 9.61 -12.29
N LYS A 207 6.08 9.14 -11.15
CA LYS A 207 7.52 8.91 -10.95
C LYS A 207 8.17 7.95 -11.96
N LEU A 208 7.41 6.95 -12.44
CA LEU A 208 7.87 5.98 -13.43
C LEU A 208 8.00 6.65 -14.80
N THR A 209 6.99 7.43 -15.19
CA THR A 209 7.04 8.24 -16.41
C THR A 209 8.19 9.24 -16.36
N ALA A 210 8.39 9.94 -15.24
CA ALA A 210 9.50 10.87 -15.07
C ALA A 210 10.88 10.18 -15.15
N ALA A 211 11.01 8.99 -14.53
CA ALA A 211 12.23 8.20 -14.60
C ALA A 211 12.54 7.74 -16.04
N ARG A 212 11.52 7.31 -16.78
CA ARG A 212 11.61 6.95 -18.20
C ARG A 212 12.08 8.13 -19.05
N GLU A 213 11.46 9.30 -18.89
CA GLU A 213 11.83 10.51 -19.63
C GLU A 213 13.26 10.98 -19.32
N ALA A 214 13.71 10.79 -18.08
CA ALA A 214 15.09 11.06 -17.68
C ALA A 214 16.09 9.94 -18.09
N GLY A 215 15.60 8.82 -18.63
CA GLY A 215 16.43 7.67 -19.02
C GLY A 215 17.11 6.93 -17.86
N ILE A 216 16.63 7.12 -16.62
CA ILE A 216 17.23 6.55 -15.42
C ILE A 216 16.67 5.15 -15.09
N PRO A 217 17.48 4.22 -14.55
CA PRO A 217 17.00 2.93 -14.10
C PRO A 217 15.99 3.05 -12.94
N VAL A 218 15.04 2.12 -12.92
CA VAL A 218 14.06 1.97 -11.84
C VAL A 218 14.21 0.59 -11.21
N VAL A 219 14.54 0.54 -9.93
CA VAL A 219 14.48 -0.70 -9.14
C VAL A 219 13.06 -0.86 -8.61
N VAL A 220 12.35 -1.86 -9.11
CA VAL A 220 10.97 -2.17 -8.71
C VAL A 220 10.95 -3.39 -7.81
N VAL A 221 10.53 -3.20 -6.57
CA VAL A 221 10.27 -4.29 -5.63
C VAL A 221 8.93 -4.93 -6.00
N ARG A 222 8.95 -6.24 -6.26
CA ARG A 222 7.76 -7.04 -6.56
C ARG A 222 6.85 -7.14 -5.34
N ARG A 223 5.56 -7.30 -5.63
CA ARG A 223 4.54 -7.50 -4.60
C ARG A 223 4.78 -8.81 -3.86
N PRO A 224 4.54 -8.85 -2.54
CA PRO A 224 4.56 -10.11 -1.80
C PRO A 224 3.42 -11.04 -2.27
N PRO A 225 3.50 -12.34 -1.93
CA PRO A 225 2.39 -13.27 -2.13
C PRO A 225 1.11 -12.80 -1.41
N VAL A 226 -0.03 -13.21 -1.94
CA VAL A 226 -1.35 -12.96 -1.35
C VAL A 226 -1.97 -14.26 -0.81
N PRO A 227 -2.90 -14.20 0.15
CA PRO A 227 -3.62 -15.38 0.62
C PRO A 227 -4.36 -16.10 -0.51
N ALA A 228 -4.27 -17.42 -0.57
CA ALA A 228 -4.98 -18.24 -1.54
C ALA A 228 -6.47 -18.36 -1.19
N GLY A 229 -7.32 -18.57 -2.19
CA GLY A 229 -8.76 -18.82 -1.99
C GLY A 229 -9.59 -17.61 -1.58
N VAL A 230 -9.00 -16.41 -1.50
CA VAL A 230 -9.74 -15.17 -1.26
C VAL A 230 -10.20 -14.57 -2.58
N PRO A 231 -11.52 -14.33 -2.79
CA PRO A 231 -12.03 -13.60 -3.95
C PRO A 231 -11.39 -12.22 -4.08
N VAL A 232 -11.01 -11.84 -5.32
CA VAL A 232 -10.28 -10.60 -5.60
C VAL A 232 -11.07 -9.72 -6.57
N ALA A 233 -11.24 -8.46 -6.20
CA ALA A 233 -11.71 -7.38 -7.06
C ALA A 233 -10.54 -6.46 -7.44
N ALA A 234 -10.49 -5.96 -8.68
CA ALA A 234 -9.48 -5.01 -9.13
C ALA A 234 -9.83 -3.57 -8.72
N THR A 235 -11.12 -3.27 -8.56
CA THR A 235 -11.63 -1.92 -8.28
C THR A 235 -12.56 -1.88 -7.06
N PRO A 236 -12.79 -0.71 -6.45
CA PRO A 236 -13.83 -0.51 -5.43
C PRO A 236 -15.22 -0.96 -5.90
N GLU A 237 -15.58 -0.68 -7.14
CA GLU A 237 -16.90 -0.97 -7.71
C GLU A 237 -17.11 -2.49 -7.81
N GLU A 238 -16.14 -3.21 -8.37
CA GLU A 238 -16.15 -4.68 -8.42
C GLU A 238 -16.21 -5.31 -7.02
N ALA A 239 -15.55 -4.68 -6.03
CA ALA A 239 -15.57 -5.17 -4.65
C ALA A 239 -16.96 -5.07 -4.01
N LEU A 240 -17.70 -4.00 -4.32
CA LEU A 240 -19.07 -3.80 -3.85
C LEU A 240 -20.04 -4.77 -4.53
N ASP A 241 -19.88 -5.04 -5.82
CA ASP A 241 -20.69 -6.03 -6.54
C ASP A 241 -20.43 -7.46 -6.03
N LEU A 242 -19.16 -7.78 -5.75
CA LEU A 242 -18.78 -9.05 -5.16
C LEU A 242 -19.31 -9.20 -3.72
N LEU A 243 -19.27 -8.12 -2.93
CA LEU A 243 -19.83 -8.11 -1.57
C LEU A 243 -21.31 -8.50 -1.59
N ARG A 244 -22.11 -7.90 -2.49
CA ARG A 244 -23.54 -8.23 -2.68
C ARG A 244 -23.74 -9.70 -3.02
N THR A 245 -22.96 -10.21 -3.98
CA THR A 245 -23.01 -11.62 -4.38
C THR A 245 -22.70 -12.57 -3.22
N VAL A 246 -21.71 -12.24 -2.39
CA VAL A 246 -21.26 -13.10 -1.27
C VAL A 246 -22.22 -13.07 -0.09
N LEU A 247 -22.86 -11.93 0.16
CA LEU A 247 -23.85 -11.81 1.23
C LEU A 247 -25.23 -12.35 0.84
N GLY A 248 -25.41 -12.71 -0.43
CA GLY A 248 -26.69 -13.16 -0.98
C GLY A 248 -27.64 -12.00 -1.07
N ASP A 249 -27.79 -11.43 -2.27
CA ASP A 249 -28.86 -10.46 -2.52
C ASP A 249 -30.21 -11.10 -2.14
N CYS A 250 -30.93 -10.48 -1.19
CA CYS A 250 -32.35 -10.71 -0.94
C CYS A 250 -33.19 -10.25 -2.13
#